data_AF-A0A285N1V3-F1
#
_entry.id   AF-A0A285N1V3-F1
#
_cell.length_a   1.000
_cell.length_b   1.000
_cell.length_c   1.000
_cell.angle_alpha   90.00
_cell.angle_beta   90.00
_cell.angle_gamma   90.00
#
_symmetry.space_group_name_H-M   'P 1'
#
loop_
_entity.id
_entity.type
_entity.pdbx_description
1 polymer ?
#
loop_
_entity_poly.entity_id
_entity_poly.type
_entity_poly.pdbx_seq_one_letter_code
_entity_poly.pdbx_strand_id
1 'polypeptide(L)'
;MEKTPYAIDFLWNQIEIGYKEIRKNRYKTLVKEFLFNPKLREKAEKLRDKKSGRNYEGGLLERTASTLSIALCIYDNYPEIDIDLILTAIILNLFCGVFPKKECYEKIKDYPEVVQFLFLKSRKKPSIEITVYDSIIKLDTKIFMKLQKFRKINKER
;
A
#
# COMPACT_ATOMS: atom_id res chain seq x y z
N MET A 1 -14.80 5.69 17.57
CA MET A 1 -13.75 4.91 16.88
C MET A 1 -12.69 5.91 16.43
N GLU A 2 -11.42 5.70 16.76
CA GLU A 2 -10.36 6.60 16.26
C GLU A 2 -10.35 6.55 14.72
N LYS A 3 -10.09 7.71 14.10
CA LYS A 3 -9.94 7.90 12.66
C LYS A 3 -8.52 8.38 12.37
N THR A 4 -8.07 8.19 11.13
CA THR A 4 -6.81 8.78 10.68
C THR A 4 -6.80 10.29 10.95
N PRO A 5 -5.67 10.86 11.40
CA PRO A 5 -5.56 12.30 11.63
C PRO A 5 -5.40 13.10 10.33
N TYR A 6 -5.22 12.43 9.18
CA TYR A 6 -5.07 13.08 7.88
C TYR A 6 -6.43 13.25 7.18
N ALA A 7 -6.54 14.29 6.36
CA ALA A 7 -7.67 14.44 5.46
C ALA A 7 -7.70 13.28 4.45
N ILE A 8 -8.88 12.67 4.25
CA ILE A 8 -9.05 11.54 3.34
C ILE A 8 -8.66 11.92 1.90
N ASP A 9 -9.07 13.10 1.45
CA ASP A 9 -8.73 13.62 0.11
C ASP A 9 -7.22 13.79 -0.07
N PHE A 10 -6.51 14.19 0.99
CA PHE A 10 -5.06 14.28 0.95
C PHE A 10 -4.43 12.89 0.74
N LEU A 11 -4.87 11.87 1.48
CA LEU A 11 -4.37 10.51 1.34
C LEU A 11 -4.67 9.94 -0.06
N TRP A 12 -5.86 10.21 -0.57
CA TRP A 12 -6.23 9.80 -1.93
C TRP A 12 -5.38 10.49 -2.99
N ASN A 13 -5.12 11.79 -2.86
CA ASN A 13 -4.23 12.50 -3.77
C ASN A 13 -2.81 11.90 -3.76
N GLN A 14 -2.27 11.53 -2.59
CA GLN A 14 -0.97 10.84 -2.52
C GLN A 14 -0.98 9.49 -3.25
N ILE A 15 -2.05 8.72 -3.11
CA ILE A 15 -2.20 7.44 -3.80
C ILE A 15 -2.31 7.64 -5.32
N GLU A 16 -3.05 8.66 -5.75
CA GLU A 16 -3.20 9.01 -7.16
C GLU A 16 -1.89 9.51 -7.78
N ILE A 17 -1.02 10.19 -7.02
CA ILE A 17 0.35 10.50 -7.46
C ILE A 17 1.12 9.21 -7.72
N GLY A 18 1.11 8.25 -6.78
CA GLY A 18 1.73 6.95 -6.99
C GLY A 18 1.17 6.19 -8.20
N TYR A 19 -0.13 6.29 -8.47
CA TYR A 19 -0.73 5.74 -9.68
C TYR A 19 -0.24 6.41 -10.97
N LYS A 20 -0.06 7.74 -10.97
CA LYS A 20 0.41 8.48 -12.15
C LYS A 20 1.80 8.04 -12.58
N GLU A 21 2.66 7.70 -11.61
CA GLU A 21 4.01 7.20 -11.84
C GLU A 21 4.09 5.79 -12.42
N ILE A 22 2.99 5.02 -12.42
CA ILE A 22 2.95 3.72 -13.10
C ILE A 22 2.96 3.94 -14.62
N ARG A 23 4.04 3.51 -15.28
CA ARG A 23 4.27 3.72 -16.73
C ARG A 23 3.79 2.56 -17.59
N LYS A 24 3.95 1.32 -17.11
CA LYS A 24 3.48 0.10 -17.78
C LYS A 24 1.96 0.08 -17.86
N ASN A 25 1.44 0.18 -19.08
CA ASN A 25 0.00 0.27 -19.34
C ASN A 25 -0.78 -0.93 -18.78
N ARG A 26 -0.17 -2.12 -18.79
CA ARG A 26 -0.74 -3.35 -18.20
C ARG A 26 -1.12 -3.15 -16.73
N TYR A 27 -0.21 -2.62 -15.92
CA TYR A 27 -0.46 -2.38 -14.50
C TYR A 27 -1.34 -1.16 -14.26
N LYS A 28 -1.15 -0.10 -15.07
CA LYS A 28 -1.96 1.11 -14.99
C LYS A 28 -3.45 0.81 -15.23
N THR A 29 -3.75 -0.09 -16.16
CA THR A 29 -5.12 -0.53 -16.45
C THR A 29 -5.69 -1.31 -15.27
N LEU A 30 -4.96 -2.29 -14.76
CA LEU A 30 -5.36 -3.07 -13.58
C LEU A 30 -5.67 -2.17 -12.39
N VAL A 31 -4.76 -1.29 -12.00
CA VAL A 31 -4.94 -0.41 -10.83
C VAL A 31 -6.13 0.52 -11.01
N LYS A 32 -6.37 1.01 -12.23
CA LYS A 32 -7.49 1.92 -12.54
C LYS A 32 -8.84 1.32 -12.19
N GLU A 33 -9.03 0.01 -12.43
CA GLU A 33 -10.27 -0.71 -12.14
C GLU A 33 -10.65 -0.69 -10.65
N PHE A 34 -9.65 -0.64 -9.78
CA PHE A 34 -9.86 -0.57 -8.33
C PHE A 34 -9.88 0.87 -7.83
N LEU A 35 -8.87 1.66 -8.19
CA LEU A 35 -8.59 2.96 -7.61
C LEU A 35 -9.72 3.97 -7.85
N PHE A 36 -10.31 3.97 -9.05
CA PHE A 36 -11.35 4.94 -9.41
C PHE A 36 -12.76 4.38 -9.25
N ASN A 37 -12.93 3.21 -8.63
CA ASN A 37 -14.24 2.69 -8.30
C ASN A 37 -14.74 3.30 -6.97
N PRO A 38 -15.78 4.15 -6.97
CA PRO A 38 -16.20 4.87 -5.77
C PRO A 38 -16.60 3.93 -4.61
N LYS A 39 -17.23 2.80 -4.93
CA LYS A 39 -17.65 1.80 -3.93
C LYS A 39 -16.45 1.12 -3.26
N LEU A 40 -15.34 0.95 -3.99
CA LEU A 40 -14.13 0.36 -3.43
C LEU A 40 -13.35 1.37 -2.59
N ARG A 41 -13.30 2.65 -3.01
CA ARG A 41 -12.70 3.73 -2.22
C ARG A 41 -13.38 3.89 -0.86
N GLU A 42 -14.71 3.98 -0.84
CA GLU A 42 -15.48 4.12 0.40
C GLU A 42 -15.25 2.94 1.36
N LYS A 43 -15.10 1.72 0.83
CA LYS A 43 -14.74 0.55 1.65
C LYS A 43 -13.29 0.61 2.12
N ALA A 44 -12.37 1.04 1.27
CA ALA A 44 -10.94 1.15 1.60
C ALA A 44 -10.68 2.18 2.71
N GLU A 45 -11.41 3.30 2.73
CA GLU A 45 -11.36 4.31 3.79
C GLU A 45 -11.68 3.74 5.17
N LYS A 46 -12.51 2.68 5.24
CA LYS A 46 -12.90 2.04 6.49
C LYS A 46 -11.90 0.98 6.96
N LEU A 47 -10.88 0.66 6.16
CA LEU A 47 -9.91 -0.38 6.48
C LEU A 47 -8.92 0.08 7.54
N ARG A 48 -8.71 -0.80 8.54
CA ARG A 48 -7.72 -0.62 9.59
C ARG A 48 -6.48 -1.45 9.28
N ASP A 49 -5.30 -0.92 9.59
CA ASP A 49 -4.08 -1.71 9.52
C ASP A 49 -3.66 -2.21 10.90
N LYS A 50 -4.24 -3.36 11.27
CA LYS A 50 -3.96 -4.03 12.54
C LYS A 50 -2.48 -4.44 12.69
N LYS A 51 -1.74 -4.62 11.58
CA LYS A 51 -0.37 -5.13 11.62
C LYS A 51 0.66 -4.06 11.95
N SER A 52 0.45 -2.81 11.53
CA SER A 52 1.40 -1.71 11.77
C SER A 52 1.10 -0.88 13.02
N GLY A 53 0.02 -1.18 13.74
CA GLY A 53 -0.45 -0.37 14.87
C GLY A 53 -1.37 0.78 14.47
N ARG A 54 -1.62 0.99 13.17
CA ARG A 54 -2.66 1.90 12.65
C ARG A 54 -4.06 1.27 12.75
N ASN A 55 -4.46 0.90 13.96
CA ASN A 55 -5.72 0.19 14.21
C ASN A 55 -6.94 1.13 14.32
N TYR A 56 -7.09 2.03 13.36
CA TYR A 56 -8.15 3.04 13.27
C TYR A 56 -8.70 3.14 11.84
N GLU A 57 -9.84 3.82 11.66
CA GLU A 57 -10.45 4.07 10.34
C GLU A 57 -9.47 4.82 9.43
N GLY A 58 -9.24 4.32 8.22
CA GLY A 58 -8.26 4.90 7.28
C GLY A 58 -6.81 4.51 7.57
N GLY A 59 -6.55 3.67 8.57
CA GLY A 59 -5.18 3.26 8.92
C GLY A 59 -4.46 2.51 7.80
N LEU A 60 -5.18 1.73 6.97
CA LEU A 60 -4.59 1.08 5.81
C LEU A 60 -4.35 2.06 4.66
N LEU A 61 -5.27 3.02 4.46
CA LEU A 61 -5.16 4.09 3.47
C LEU A 61 -3.92 4.96 3.74
N GLU A 62 -3.70 5.32 5.01
CA GLU A 62 -2.53 6.06 5.45
C GLU A 62 -1.22 5.29 5.16
N ARG A 63 -1.16 3.99 5.48
CA ARG A 63 0.01 3.17 5.16
C ARG A 63 0.25 3.11 3.65
N THR A 64 -0.80 2.96 2.84
CA THR A 64 -0.66 2.92 1.39
C THR A 64 -0.07 4.21 0.85
N ALA A 65 -0.56 5.37 1.30
CA ALA A 65 0.00 6.66 0.93
C ALA A 65 1.49 6.78 1.32
N SER A 66 1.85 6.47 2.57
CA SER A 66 3.23 6.60 3.04
C SER A 66 4.20 5.64 2.34
N THR A 67 3.78 4.40 2.12
CA THR A 67 4.62 3.40 1.44
C THR A 67 4.82 3.71 -0.05
N LEU A 68 3.85 4.34 -0.73
CA LEU A 68 4.05 4.85 -2.09
C LEU A 68 5.12 5.93 -2.13
N SER A 69 5.05 6.91 -1.22
CA SER A 69 6.06 7.98 -1.16
C SER A 69 7.47 7.42 -0.90
N ILE A 70 7.61 6.47 0.03
CA ILE A 70 8.90 5.81 0.29
C ILE A 70 9.39 5.03 -0.94
N ALA A 71 8.50 4.33 -1.65
CA ALA A 71 8.85 3.59 -2.86
C ALA A 71 9.43 4.50 -3.95
N LEU A 72 8.82 5.68 -4.16
CA LEU A 72 9.30 6.67 -5.11
C LEU A 72 10.69 7.21 -4.72
N CYS A 73 10.92 7.53 -3.45
CA CYS A 73 12.25 7.95 -2.97
C CYS A 73 13.33 6.87 -3.20
N ILE A 74 12.98 5.59 -3.04
CA ILE A 74 13.92 4.49 -3.28
C ILE A 74 14.22 4.37 -4.78
N TYR A 75 13.21 4.50 -5.63
CA TYR A 75 13.39 4.42 -7.08
C TYR A 75 14.37 5.48 -7.61
N ASP A 76 14.32 6.70 -7.08
CA ASP A 76 15.26 7.77 -7.46
C ASP A 76 16.74 7.40 -7.26
N ASN A 77 17.02 6.42 -6.37
CA ASN A 77 18.37 5.94 -6.09
C ASN A 77 18.71 4.62 -6.80
N TYR A 78 17.70 3.87 -7.25
CA TYR A 78 17.84 2.52 -7.82
C TYR A 78 16.88 2.35 -9.01
N PRO A 79 17.14 3.04 -10.14
CA PRO A 79 16.23 3.10 -11.28
C PRO A 79 16.04 1.77 -12.03
N GLU A 80 16.90 0.78 -11.77
CA GLU A 80 16.83 -0.56 -12.36
C GLU A 80 15.71 -1.42 -11.75
N ILE A 81 15.19 -1.03 -10.59
CA ILE A 81 14.08 -1.73 -9.93
C ILE A 81 12.79 -1.47 -10.71
N ASP A 82 11.97 -2.51 -10.89
CA ASP A 82 10.63 -2.38 -11.47
C ASP A 82 9.66 -1.65 -10.53
N ILE A 83 9.75 -0.31 -10.50
CA ILE A 83 8.94 0.53 -9.64
C ILE A 83 7.45 0.42 -9.96
N ASP A 84 7.09 0.25 -11.24
CA ASP A 84 5.69 0.09 -11.64
C ASP A 84 5.06 -1.13 -10.94
N LEU A 85 5.79 -2.23 -10.85
CA LEU A 85 5.34 -3.44 -10.15
C LEU A 85 5.19 -3.22 -8.65
N ILE A 86 6.14 -2.51 -8.02
CA ILE A 86 6.08 -2.19 -6.58
C ILE A 86 4.90 -1.27 -6.26
N LEU A 87 4.73 -0.16 -6.99
CA LEU A 87 3.63 0.78 -6.79
C LEU A 87 2.27 0.07 -7.00
N THR A 88 2.18 -0.76 -8.03
CA THR A 88 1.00 -1.59 -8.31
C THR A 88 0.68 -2.52 -7.15
N ALA A 89 1.68 -3.24 -6.62
CA ALA A 89 1.50 -4.12 -5.47
C ALA A 89 1.06 -3.35 -4.22
N ILE A 90 1.64 -2.17 -3.95
CA ILE A 90 1.26 -1.33 -2.81
C ILE A 90 -0.22 -0.89 -2.90
N ILE A 91 -0.66 -0.41 -4.06
CA ILE A 91 -2.04 0.03 -4.26
C ILE A 91 -3.01 -1.15 -4.18
N LEU A 92 -2.69 -2.27 -4.83
CA LEU A 92 -3.57 -3.45 -4.81
C LEU A 92 -3.62 -4.12 -3.43
N ASN A 93 -2.60 -3.97 -2.58
CA ASN A 93 -2.66 -4.42 -1.19
C ASN A 93 -3.79 -3.71 -0.41
N LEU A 94 -3.99 -2.40 -0.63
CA LEU A 94 -5.12 -1.66 -0.06
C LEU A 94 -6.45 -2.29 -0.47
N PHE A 95 -6.64 -2.46 -1.78
CA PHE A 95 -7.91 -2.93 -2.32
C PHE A 95 -8.16 -4.42 -2.08
N CYS A 96 -7.13 -5.27 -2.04
CA CYS A 96 -7.29 -6.65 -1.59
C CYS A 96 -7.81 -6.73 -0.15
N GLY A 97 -7.57 -5.71 0.68
CA GLY A 97 -8.15 -5.63 2.02
C GLY A 97 -9.68 -5.44 2.03
N VAL A 98 -10.27 -4.98 0.92
CA VAL A 98 -11.73 -4.80 0.76
C VAL A 98 -12.45 -6.12 0.48
N PHE A 99 -11.74 -7.11 -0.06
CA PHE A 99 -12.33 -8.37 -0.53
C PHE A 99 -11.93 -9.56 0.36
N PRO A 100 -12.72 -10.64 0.36
CA PRO A 100 -12.22 -11.95 0.74
C PRO A 100 -11.00 -12.34 -0.11
N LYS A 101 -10.03 -13.05 0.49
CA LYS A 101 -8.77 -13.43 -0.19
C LYS A 101 -8.98 -14.12 -1.55
N LYS A 102 -9.95 -15.04 -1.63
CA LYS A 102 -10.27 -15.76 -2.88
C LYS A 102 -10.77 -14.80 -3.95
N GLU A 103 -11.65 -13.88 -3.60
CA GLU A 103 -12.17 -12.89 -4.54
C GLU A 103 -11.07 -11.94 -5.02
N CYS A 104 -10.18 -11.47 -4.14
CA CYS A 104 -9.07 -10.65 -4.60
C CYS A 104 -8.16 -11.42 -5.57
N TYR A 105 -7.84 -12.68 -5.25
CA TYR A 105 -7.03 -13.52 -6.12
C TYR A 105 -7.64 -13.66 -7.51
N GLU A 106 -8.93 -13.97 -7.62
CA GLU A 106 -9.60 -14.11 -8.92
C GLU A 106 -9.54 -12.83 -9.77
N LYS A 107 -9.55 -11.65 -9.14
CA LYS A 107 -9.46 -10.37 -9.85
C LYS A 107 -8.06 -10.04 -10.36
N ILE A 108 -7.01 -10.66 -9.83
CA ILE A 108 -5.61 -10.32 -10.17
C ILE A 108 -4.79 -11.51 -10.67
N LYS A 109 -5.39 -12.71 -10.77
CA LYS A 109 -4.68 -13.96 -11.11
C LYS A 109 -3.95 -13.92 -12.45
N ASP A 110 -4.42 -13.08 -13.38
CA ASP A 110 -3.80 -12.87 -14.70
C ASP A 110 -2.53 -11.99 -14.63
N TYR A 111 -2.13 -11.57 -13.42
CA TYR A 111 -0.92 -10.80 -13.12
C TYR A 111 -0.08 -11.58 -12.10
N PRO A 112 0.50 -12.73 -12.49
CA PRO A 112 1.17 -13.65 -11.57
C PRO A 112 2.36 -13.02 -10.83
N GLU A 113 3.00 -12.00 -11.41
CA GLU A 113 4.05 -11.21 -10.77
C GLU A 113 3.51 -10.37 -9.61
N VAL A 114 2.33 -9.76 -9.75
CA VAL A 114 1.67 -8.98 -8.68
C VAL A 114 1.18 -9.91 -7.57
N VAL A 115 0.63 -11.07 -7.94
CA VAL A 115 0.14 -12.09 -7.00
C VAL A 115 1.22 -12.47 -5.98
N GLN A 116 2.49 -12.53 -6.38
CA GLN A 116 3.61 -12.87 -5.49
C GLN A 116 3.78 -11.86 -4.34
N PHE A 117 3.47 -10.58 -4.54
CA PHE A 117 3.56 -9.58 -3.48
C PHE A 117 2.46 -9.75 -2.44
N LEU A 118 1.25 -10.09 -2.90
CA LEU A 118 0.03 -10.08 -2.08
C LEU A 118 -0.27 -11.45 -1.44
N PHE A 119 0.20 -12.53 -2.05
CA PHE A 119 -0.06 -13.91 -1.62
C PHE A 119 1.26 -14.65 -1.39
N LEU A 120 1.70 -14.70 -0.13
CA LEU A 120 2.97 -15.32 0.28
C LEU A 120 3.16 -16.76 -0.22
N LYS A 121 2.08 -17.56 -0.29
CA LYS A 121 2.13 -18.94 -0.77
C LYS A 121 2.49 -19.06 -2.26
N SER A 122 2.28 -18.00 -3.02
CA SER A 122 2.55 -17.95 -4.46
C SER A 122 3.93 -17.38 -4.77
N ARG A 123 4.68 -16.89 -3.75
CA ARG A 123 6.03 -16.34 -3.95
C ARG A 123 6.98 -17.41 -4.48
N LYS A 124 7.51 -17.18 -5.67
CA LYS A 124 8.74 -17.83 -6.12
C LYS A 124 9.92 -17.02 -5.56
N LYS A 125 11.12 -17.63 -5.48
CA LYS A 125 12.39 -17.09 -4.91
C LYS A 125 12.42 -15.55 -4.82
N PRO A 126 12.88 -14.95 -3.70
CA PRO A 126 12.78 -13.50 -3.51
C PRO A 126 13.46 -12.74 -4.66
N SER A 127 12.68 -11.96 -5.40
CA SER A 127 13.23 -11.00 -6.36
C SER A 127 13.71 -9.75 -5.62
N ILE A 128 14.48 -8.90 -6.31
CA ILE A 128 14.89 -7.61 -5.75
C ILE A 128 13.67 -6.75 -5.42
N GLU A 129 12.63 -6.76 -6.26
CA GLU A 129 11.38 -6.03 -6.05
C GLU A 129 10.63 -6.52 -4.81
N ILE A 130 10.52 -7.84 -4.60
CA ILE A 130 9.89 -8.40 -3.39
C ILE A 130 10.69 -7.98 -2.14
N THR A 131 12.02 -8.02 -2.23
CA THR A 131 12.90 -7.62 -1.13
C THR A 131 12.71 -6.15 -0.77
N VAL A 132 12.65 -5.28 -1.78
CA VAL A 132 12.45 -3.84 -1.63
C VAL A 132 11.05 -3.55 -1.08
N TYR A 133 10.01 -4.15 -1.65
CA TYR A 133 8.62 -4.02 -1.18
C TYR A 133 8.46 -4.41 0.29
N ASP A 134 8.98 -5.58 0.69
CA ASP A 134 8.90 -6.02 2.08
C ASP A 134 9.68 -5.08 3.02
N SER A 135 10.80 -4.53 2.54
CA SER A 135 11.63 -3.58 3.28
C SER A 135 10.94 -2.22 3.47
N ILE A 136 10.26 -1.70 2.45
CA ILE A 136 9.45 -0.48 2.51
C ILE A 136 8.36 -0.62 3.58
N ILE A 137 7.58 -1.70 3.55
CA ILE A 137 6.50 -1.94 4.51
C ILE A 137 7.04 -2.04 5.94
N LYS A 138 8.16 -2.75 6.12
CA LYS A 138 8.83 -2.87 7.42
C LYS A 138 9.35 -1.53 7.92
N LEU A 139 9.96 -0.73 7.05
CA LEU A 139 10.50 0.59 7.38
C LEU A 139 9.38 1.53 7.83
N ASP A 140 8.31 1.66 7.04
CA ASP A 140 7.14 2.47 7.39
C ASP A 140 6.55 2.05 8.75
N THR A 141 6.35 0.75 8.96
CA THR A 141 5.79 0.22 10.20
C THR A 141 6.67 0.58 11.40
N LYS A 142 7.99 0.39 11.28
CA LYS A 142 8.95 0.72 12.35
C LYS A 142 8.93 2.21 12.69
N ILE A 143 8.95 3.07 11.68
CA ILE A 143 8.90 4.53 11.86
C ILE A 143 7.61 4.91 12.59
N PHE A 144 6.46 4.43 12.11
CA PHE A 144 5.17 4.74 12.69
C PHE A 144 5.06 4.31 14.17
N MET A 145 5.46 3.08 14.49
CA MET A 145 5.42 2.58 15.87
C MET A 145 6.34 3.40 16.80
N LYS A 146 7.51 3.82 16.32
CA LYS A 146 8.43 4.68 17.10
C LYS A 146 7.81 6.06 17.33
N LEU A 147 7.24 6.68 16.30
CA LEU A 147 6.56 7.97 16.42
C LEU A 147 5.36 7.90 17.38
N GLN A 148 4.56 6.84 17.34
CA GLN A 148 3.48 6.64 18.31
C GLN A 148 4.00 6.58 19.75
N LYS A 149 5.10 5.85 20.00
CA LYS A 149 5.71 5.77 21.33
C LYS A 149 6.16 7.16 21.81
N PHE A 150 6.80 7.94 20.95
CA PHE A 150 7.20 9.32 21.27
C PHE A 150 6.01 10.22 21.59
N ARG A 151 4.93 10.15 20.79
CA ARG A 151 3.71 10.94 21.02
C ARG A 151 3.03 10.60 22.35
N LYS A 152 3.06 9.34 22.78
CA LYS A 152 2.52 8.93 24.09
C LYS A 152 3.33 9.52 25.24
N ILE A 153 4.66 9.36 25.20
CA ILE A 153 5.57 9.91 26.22
C ILE A 153 5.41 11.43 26.36
N ASN A 154 5.28 12.15 25.24
CA ASN A 154 5.15 13.61 25.26
C ASN A 154 3.76 14.11 25.64
N LYS A 155 2.72 13.26 25.65
CA LYS A 155 1.38 13.61 26.16
C LYS A 155 1.25 13.43 27.68
N GLU A 156 2.16 12.67 28.28
CA GLU A 156 2.20 12.37 29.72
C GLU A 156 3.13 13.33 30.49
N ARG A 157 3.79 14.27 29.79
CA ARG A 157 4.60 15.36 30.36
C ARG A 157 3.85 16.67 30.24
#